data_AF-A0A8T7G0Z5-F1
#
_entry.id   AF-A0A8T7G0Z5-F1
#
_cell.length_a   1.000
_cell.length_b   1.000
_cell.length_c   1.000
_cell.angle_alpha   90.00
_cell.angle_beta   90.00
_cell.angle_gamma   90.00
#
_symmetry.space_group_name_H-M   'P 1'
#
loop_
_entity.id
_entity.type
_entity.pdbx_description
1 polymer ?
#
loop_
_entity_poly.entity_id
_entity_poly.type
_entity_poly.pdbx_seq_one_letter_code
_entity_poly.pdbx_strand_id
1 'polypeptide(L)'
;MPLDWYSRRFVEIHLNFHVFNPFPIPRPDRQNLLWQRVVALAGRMAAADERFTAWANQVGVEYGPLPEETRKDMIHELDAVVAHLYELSAEQLTHIFETFHEGWEYQARLTVTLNHYNRWQT
;
A
#
# COMPACT_ATOMS: atom_id res chain seq x y z
N MET A 1 19.09 30.70 9.19
CA MET A 1 18.68 29.48 9.91
C MET A 1 17.19 29.46 10.30
N PRO A 2 16.64 30.37 11.12
CA PRO A 2 15.21 30.31 11.49
C PRO A 2 14.25 30.55 10.31
N LEU A 3 14.62 31.50 9.44
CA LEU A 3 13.91 31.74 8.19
C LEU A 3 14.04 30.54 7.24
N ASP A 4 15.25 29.97 7.10
CA ASP A 4 15.51 28.81 6.24
C ASP A 4 14.68 27.57 6.66
N TRP A 5 14.57 27.30 7.97
CA TRP A 5 13.66 26.28 8.52
C TRP A 5 12.19 26.57 8.22
N TYR A 6 11.77 27.85 8.33
CA TYR A 6 10.39 28.25 8.06
C TYR A 6 10.05 28.15 6.56
N SER A 7 10.99 28.49 5.67
CA SER A 7 10.86 28.37 4.22
C SER A 7 10.68 26.92 3.78
N ARG A 8 11.42 25.98 4.39
CA ARG A 8 11.37 24.55 4.03
C ARG A 8 9.99 23.93 4.28
N ARG A 9 9.21 24.46 5.22
CA ARG A 9 7.80 24.05 5.44
C ARG A 9 6.86 24.35 4.27
N PHE A 10 7.24 25.26 3.37
CA PHE A 10 6.45 25.63 2.19
C PHE A 10 7.12 25.20 0.87
N VAL A 11 8.42 24.93 0.88
CA VAL A 11 9.22 24.65 -0.31
C VAL A 11 9.50 23.15 -0.50
N GLU A 12 9.47 22.32 0.55
CA GLU A 12 10.02 20.95 0.46
C GLU A 12 9.18 19.90 -0.26
N ILE A 13 7.89 20.09 -0.51
CA ILE A 13 7.18 19.26 -1.50
C ILE A 13 6.14 20.12 -2.24
N HIS A 14 6.58 20.87 -3.26
CA HIS A 14 5.67 21.29 -4.34
C HIS A 14 5.32 20.07 -5.20
N LEU A 15 4.64 19.07 -4.62
CA LEU A 15 4.02 17.99 -5.41
C LEU A 15 2.89 18.63 -6.20
N ASN A 16 3.18 18.97 -7.44
CA ASN A 16 2.18 19.40 -8.40
C ASN A 16 1.82 18.24 -9.34
N PHE A 17 0.72 18.38 -10.07
CA PHE A 17 0.24 17.32 -10.96
C PHE A 17 1.23 16.97 -12.08
N HIS A 18 2.15 17.86 -12.48
CA HIS A 18 3.19 17.51 -13.45
C HIS A 18 4.17 16.46 -12.92
N VAL A 19 4.41 16.43 -11.60
CA VAL A 19 5.24 15.42 -10.93
C VAL A 19 4.44 14.15 -10.63
N PHE A 20 3.19 14.28 -10.17
CA PHE A 20 2.38 13.13 -9.76
C PHE A 20 1.82 12.31 -10.95
N ASN A 21 1.32 12.97 -11.99
CA ASN A 21 0.70 12.30 -13.14
C ASN A 21 1.57 11.29 -13.88
N PRO A 22 2.91 11.48 -14.03
CA PRO A 22 3.76 10.49 -14.68
C PRO A 22 4.17 9.31 -13.77
N PHE A 23 3.69 9.22 -12.52
CA PHE A 23 4.03 8.09 -11.68
C PHE A 23 3.56 6.77 -12.32
N PRO A 24 4.42 5.74 -12.36
CA PRO A 24 4.05 4.45 -12.92
C PRO A 24 3.06 3.79 -11.97
N ILE A 25 1.78 3.86 -12.30
CA ILE A 25 0.72 3.15 -11.59
C ILE A 25 0.33 1.95 -12.46
N PRO A 26 0.48 0.70 -11.96
CA PRO A 26 0.05 -0.49 -12.67
C PRO A 26 -1.42 -0.39 -13.08
N ARG A 27 -1.72 -0.74 -14.34
CA ARG A 27 -3.08 -0.76 -14.90
C ARG A 27 -3.42 -2.15 -15.44
N PRO A 28 -3.42 -3.19 -14.60
CA PRO A 28 -3.84 -4.52 -15.01
C PRO A 28 -5.34 -4.53 -15.39
N ASP A 29 -5.76 -5.57 -16.11
CA ASP A 29 -7.17 -5.78 -16.41
C ASP A 29 -7.98 -6.05 -15.12
N ARG A 30 -9.27 -5.69 -15.10
CA ARG A 30 -10.14 -5.90 -13.92
C ARG A 30 -10.41 -7.38 -13.59
N GLN A 31 -10.15 -8.28 -14.54
CA GLN A 31 -10.20 -9.73 -14.35
C GLN A 31 -8.90 -10.28 -13.76
N ASN A 32 -7.85 -9.47 -13.65
CA ASN A 32 -6.61 -9.87 -13.01
C ASN A 32 -6.84 -10.12 -11.50
N LEU A 33 -6.43 -11.29 -11.03
CA LEU A 33 -6.65 -11.73 -9.66
C LEU A 33 -5.92 -10.85 -8.63
N LEU A 34 -4.71 -10.39 -8.94
CA LEU A 34 -3.95 -9.48 -8.07
C LEU A 34 -4.66 -8.14 -7.95
N TRP A 35 -5.19 -7.60 -9.07
CA TRP A 35 -5.99 -6.38 -9.05
C TRP A 35 -7.23 -6.52 -8.17
N GLN A 36 -7.99 -7.61 -8.35
CA GLN A 36 -9.19 -7.87 -7.53
C GLN A 36 -8.85 -8.01 -6.05
N ARG A 37 -7.71 -8.64 -5.73
CA ARG A 37 -7.26 -8.76 -4.35
C ARG A 37 -6.87 -7.42 -3.74
N VAL A 38 -6.15 -6.57 -4.46
CA VAL A 38 -5.84 -5.19 -4.02
C VAL A 38 -7.13 -4.42 -3.71
N VAL A 39 -8.12 -4.50 -4.60
CA VAL A 39 -9.41 -3.84 -4.39
C VAL A 39 -10.13 -4.38 -3.16
N ALA A 40 -10.14 -5.70 -2.95
CA ALA A 40 -10.77 -6.30 -1.79
C ALA A 40 -10.09 -5.91 -0.47
N LEU A 41 -8.75 -5.92 -0.42
CA LEU A 41 -7.96 -5.56 0.77
C LEU A 41 -8.11 -4.08 1.12
N ALA A 42 -7.86 -3.19 0.15
CA ALA A 42 -8.00 -1.75 0.34
C ALA A 42 -9.45 -1.38 0.65
N GLY A 43 -10.39 -2.03 -0.05
CA GLY A 43 -11.82 -2.04 0.19
C GLY A 43 -12.15 -2.26 1.67
N ARG A 44 -11.89 -3.48 2.14
CA ARG A 44 -12.26 -3.87 3.49
C ARG A 44 -11.60 -3.00 4.57
N MET A 45 -10.35 -2.57 4.36
CA MET A 45 -9.63 -1.72 5.31
C MET A 45 -10.17 -0.29 5.43
N ALA A 46 -10.70 0.28 4.34
CA ALA A 46 -11.27 1.63 4.35
C ALA A 46 -12.74 1.68 4.79
N ALA A 47 -13.49 0.57 4.72
CA ALA A 47 -14.85 0.47 5.26
C ALA A 47 -14.87 0.30 6.80
N ALA A 48 -14.47 1.34 7.52
CA ALA A 48 -14.27 1.26 8.97
C ALA A 48 -15.56 1.11 9.79
N ASP A 49 -16.68 1.68 9.32
CA ASP A 49 -17.96 1.71 10.03
C ASP A 49 -19.16 1.85 9.08
N GLU A 50 -20.37 1.91 9.63
CA GLU A 50 -21.64 1.93 8.90
C GLU A 50 -21.79 3.10 7.92
N ARG A 51 -21.06 4.21 8.11
CA ARG A 51 -21.09 5.34 7.17
C ARG A 51 -20.57 4.95 5.79
N PHE A 52 -19.77 3.88 5.72
CA PHE A 52 -19.20 3.36 4.49
C PHE A 52 -20.04 2.23 3.87
N THR A 53 -21.22 1.91 4.39
CA THR A 53 -22.05 0.79 3.89
C THR A 53 -22.31 0.87 2.39
N ALA A 54 -22.70 2.06 1.89
CA ALA A 54 -22.97 2.25 0.47
C ALA A 54 -21.72 1.99 -0.40
N TRP A 55 -20.56 2.41 0.08
CA TRP A 55 -19.29 2.21 -0.60
C TRP A 55 -18.83 0.74 -0.53
N ALA A 56 -18.92 0.12 0.64
CA ALA A 56 -18.56 -1.27 0.86
C ALA A 56 -19.37 -2.21 -0.04
N ASN A 57 -20.68 -1.94 -0.19
CA ASN A 57 -21.55 -2.67 -1.10
C ASN A 57 -21.16 -2.50 -2.59
N GLN A 58 -20.73 -1.30 -3.00
CA GLN A 58 -20.27 -1.06 -4.38
C GLN A 58 -18.95 -1.76 -4.69
N VAL A 59 -18.06 -1.83 -3.70
CA VAL A 59 -16.77 -2.53 -3.82
C VAL A 59 -16.92 -4.05 -3.66
N GLY A 60 -17.99 -4.51 -2.99
CA GLY A 60 -18.24 -5.92 -2.72
C GLY A 60 -17.50 -6.45 -1.49
N VAL A 61 -17.32 -5.61 -0.46
CA VAL A 61 -16.62 -5.94 0.79
C VAL A 61 -17.51 -5.70 2.00
N GLU A 62 -17.16 -6.33 3.13
CA GLU A 62 -17.78 -6.04 4.41
C GLU A 62 -17.33 -4.67 4.97
N TYR A 63 -18.13 -4.11 5.87
CA TYR A 63 -17.78 -2.90 6.64
C TYR A 63 -17.75 -3.19 8.14
N GLY A 64 -17.16 -2.28 8.90
CA GLY A 64 -17.14 -2.33 10.36
C GLY A 64 -15.73 -2.52 10.93
N PRO A 65 -15.62 -2.54 12.26
CA PRO A 65 -14.34 -2.57 12.94
C PRO A 65 -13.52 -3.78 12.51
N LEU A 66 -12.22 -3.56 12.36
CA LEU A 66 -11.26 -4.58 11.98
C LEU A 66 -10.23 -4.68 13.11
N PRO A 67 -9.96 -5.87 13.66
CA PRO A 67 -8.91 -6.05 14.66
C PRO A 67 -7.58 -5.52 14.13
N GLU A 68 -6.77 -4.92 15.01
CA GLU A 68 -5.51 -4.29 14.61
C GLU A 68 -4.56 -5.29 13.94
N GLU A 69 -4.46 -6.50 14.48
CA GLU A 69 -3.61 -7.56 13.94
C GLU A 69 -4.08 -8.03 12.56
N THR A 70 -5.40 -8.15 12.36
CA THR A 70 -5.97 -8.45 11.03
C THR A 70 -5.68 -7.32 10.05
N ARG A 71 -5.80 -6.06 10.48
CA ARG A 71 -5.46 -4.89 9.65
C ARG A 71 -3.99 -4.88 9.25
N LYS A 72 -3.07 -5.16 10.18
CA LYS A 72 -1.63 -5.23 9.90
C LYS A 72 -1.32 -6.33 8.90
N ASP A 73 -1.89 -7.53 9.08
CA ASP A 73 -1.69 -8.63 8.14
C ASP A 73 -2.21 -8.28 6.73
N MET A 74 -3.38 -7.62 6.64
CA MET A 74 -3.92 -7.13 5.37
C MET A 74 -3.03 -6.07 4.70
N ILE A 75 -2.34 -5.22 5.48
CA ILE A 75 -1.35 -4.28 4.94
C ILE A 75 -0.16 -5.04 4.36
N HIS A 76 0.37 -6.04 5.06
CA HIS A 76 1.50 -6.85 4.57
C HIS A 76 1.11 -7.63 3.31
N GLU A 77 -0.10 -8.19 3.26
CA GLU A 77 -0.62 -8.84 2.06
C GLU A 77 -0.79 -7.84 0.91
N LEU A 78 -1.31 -6.64 1.19
CA LEU A 78 -1.48 -5.59 0.19
C LEU A 78 -0.14 -5.18 -0.42
N ASP A 79 0.90 -4.94 0.40
CA ASP A 79 2.23 -4.60 -0.07
C ASP A 79 2.79 -5.70 -1.00
N ALA A 80 2.59 -6.97 -0.63
CA ALA A 80 3.04 -8.11 -1.41
C ALA A 80 2.33 -8.23 -2.78
N VAL A 81 1.00 -8.06 -2.80
CA VAL A 81 0.22 -8.13 -4.05
C VAL A 81 0.54 -6.94 -4.95
N VAL A 82 0.71 -5.74 -4.38
CA VAL A 82 1.13 -4.56 -5.13
C VAL A 82 2.53 -4.74 -5.71
N ALA A 83 3.47 -5.34 -4.98
CA ALA A 83 4.81 -5.64 -5.49
C ALA A 83 4.76 -6.49 -6.78
N HIS A 84 3.89 -7.51 -6.82
CA HIS A 84 3.66 -8.30 -8.04
C HIS A 84 3.08 -7.46 -9.18
N LEU A 85 2.14 -6.55 -8.90
CA LEU A 85 1.59 -5.64 -9.93
C LEU A 85 2.62 -4.66 -10.50
N TYR A 86 3.64 -4.32 -9.72
CA TYR A 86 4.80 -3.53 -10.13
C TYR A 86 5.91 -4.39 -10.77
N GLU A 87 5.71 -5.70 -10.90
CA GLU A 87 6.68 -6.65 -11.44
C GLU A 87 8.01 -6.67 -10.67
N LEU A 88 7.96 -6.37 -9.37
CA LEU A 88 9.14 -6.38 -8.51
C LEU A 88 9.56 -7.80 -8.17
N SER A 89 10.85 -8.09 -8.19
CA SER A 89 11.39 -9.33 -7.61
C SER A 89 11.41 -9.26 -6.08
N ALA A 90 11.54 -10.42 -5.41
CA ALA A 90 11.70 -10.47 -3.96
C ALA A 90 12.94 -9.70 -3.45
N GLU A 91 14.02 -9.68 -4.24
CA GLU A 91 15.24 -8.92 -3.94
C GLU A 91 14.99 -7.41 -4.04
N GLN A 92 14.26 -6.97 -5.07
CA GLN A 92 13.87 -5.55 -5.22
C GLN A 92 12.92 -5.11 -4.12
N LEU A 93 11.94 -5.95 -3.77
CA LEU A 93 11.05 -5.68 -2.64
C LEU A 93 11.84 -5.56 -1.33
N THR A 94 12.76 -6.49 -1.07
CA THR A 94 13.64 -6.43 0.10
C THR A 94 14.45 -5.14 0.13
N HIS A 95 15.06 -4.78 -1.00
CA HIS A 95 15.83 -3.55 -1.12
C HIS A 95 15.01 -2.30 -0.79
N ILE A 96 13.76 -2.22 -1.25
CA ILE A 96 12.84 -1.12 -0.89
C ILE A 96 12.66 -1.04 0.62
N PHE A 97 12.41 -2.16 1.30
CA PHE A 97 12.27 -2.18 2.76
C PHE A 97 13.54 -1.73 3.49
N GLU A 98 14.71 -2.18 3.02
CA GLU A 98 16.01 -1.80 3.59
C GLU A 98 16.29 -0.30 3.47
N THR A 99 15.85 0.34 2.37
CA THR A 99 16.18 1.75 2.07
C THR A 99 15.06 2.75 2.34
N PHE A 100 13.86 2.29 2.73
CA PHE A 100 12.68 3.15 2.82
C PHE A 100 12.81 4.26 3.88
N HIS A 101 13.33 3.93 5.07
CA HIS A 101 13.53 4.89 6.15
C HIS A 101 14.79 4.58 6.94
N GLU A 102 15.55 5.60 7.32
CA GLU A 102 16.72 5.41 8.17
C GLU A 102 16.27 5.07 9.60
N GLY A 103 16.78 3.96 10.16
CA GLY A 103 16.54 3.59 11.56
C GLY A 103 15.16 2.99 11.88
N TRP A 104 14.37 2.58 10.88
CA TRP A 104 13.12 1.83 11.14
C TRP A 104 13.33 0.32 11.27
N GLU A 105 12.57 -0.31 12.17
CA GLU A 105 12.57 -1.77 12.39
C GLU A 105 11.67 -2.46 11.34
N TYR A 106 12.21 -2.74 10.17
CA TYR A 106 11.45 -3.25 9.02
C TYR A 106 11.38 -4.78 8.94
N GLN A 107 12.28 -5.49 9.61
CA GLN A 107 12.55 -6.92 9.41
C GLN A 107 11.32 -7.78 9.69
N ALA A 108 10.57 -7.47 10.75
CA ALA A 108 9.34 -8.18 11.08
C ALA A 108 8.26 -8.03 9.98
N ARG A 109 8.08 -6.80 9.49
CA ARG A 109 7.12 -6.51 8.40
C ARG A 109 7.57 -7.13 7.09
N LEU A 110 8.86 -7.01 6.74
CA LEU A 110 9.43 -7.61 5.54
C LEU A 110 9.23 -9.13 5.53
N THR A 111 9.48 -9.79 6.66
CA THR A 111 9.31 -11.25 6.78
C THR A 111 7.87 -11.67 6.45
N VAL A 112 6.87 -11.00 7.03
CA VAL A 112 5.46 -11.33 6.77
C VAL A 112 5.05 -10.96 5.35
N THR A 113 5.54 -9.83 4.83
CA THR A 113 5.29 -9.40 3.45
C THR A 113 5.86 -10.40 2.45
N LEU A 114 7.08 -10.89 2.64
CA LEU A 114 7.68 -11.93 1.78
C LEU A 114 6.91 -13.25 1.85
N ASN A 115 6.37 -13.62 3.01
CA ASN A 115 5.52 -14.80 3.12
C ASN A 115 4.25 -14.67 2.26
N HIS A 116 3.60 -13.51 2.28
CA HIS A 116 2.46 -13.23 1.39
C HIS A 116 2.89 -13.15 -0.07
N TYR A 117 4.03 -12.53 -0.36
CA TYR A 117 4.58 -12.40 -1.71
C TYR A 117 4.77 -13.79 -2.35
N ASN A 118 5.38 -14.73 -1.62
CA ASN A 118 5.58 -16.10 -2.08
C ASN A 118 4.26 -16.87 -2.28
N ARG A 119 3.21 -16.58 -1.50
CA ARG A 119 1.88 -17.19 -1.70
C ARG A 119 1.19 -16.71 -2.97
N TRP A 120 1.47 -15.48 -3.38
CA TRP A 120 0.91 -14.85 -4.58
C TRP A 120 1.79 -15.04 -5.83
N GLN A 121 2.93 -15.71 -5.70
CA GLN A 121 3.81 -16.05 -6.80
C GLN A 121 3.22 -17.26 -7.57
N THR A 122 2.45 -16.97 -8.61
CA THR A 122 1.97 -17.96 -9.61
C THR A 122 3.00 -18.29 -10.67
#